data_AF-A0A9X3H602-F1
#
_entry.id   AF-A0A9X3H602-F1
#
_cell.length_a   1.000
_cell.length_b   1.000
_cell.length_c   1.000
_cell.angle_alpha   90.00
_cell.angle_beta   90.00
_cell.angle_gamma   90.00
#
_symmetry.space_group_name_H-M   'P 1'
#
loop_
_entity.id
_entity.type
_entity.pdbx_description
1 polymer ?
#
loop_
_entity_poly.entity_id
_entity_poly.type
_entity_poly.pdbx_seq_one_letter_code
_entity_poly.pdbx_strand_id
1 'polypeptide(L)' 'MRSVDDDLDYYMRRAAQEWAAAETAAMPEAIIVHAQLARAYDARARALREHAAGVAS' A
#
# COMPACT_ATOMS: atom_id res chain seq x y z
N MET A 1 -12.52 -12.52 10.78
CA MET A 1 -11.11 -12.56 10.32
C MET A 1 -11.14 -12.14 8.86
N ARG A 2 -10.44 -11.06 8.49
CA ARG A 2 -10.37 -10.62 7.08
C ARG A 2 -9.55 -11.64 6.27
N SER A 3 -9.87 -11.86 5.01
CA SER A 3 -9.08 -12.77 4.17
C SER A 3 -7.76 -12.11 3.73
N VAL A 4 -6.77 -12.91 3.36
CA VAL A 4 -5.49 -12.40 2.82
C VAL A 4 -5.71 -11.59 1.54
N ASP A 5 -6.68 -11.98 0.72
CA ASP A 5 -7.06 -11.26 -0.49
C ASP A 5 -7.70 -9.90 -0.17
N ASP A 6 -8.59 -9.85 0.84
CA ASP A 6 -9.18 -8.59 1.29
C ASP A 6 -8.12 -7.61 1.82
N ASP A 7 -7.11 -8.12 2.52
CA ASP A 7 -6.00 -7.31 3.04
C ASP A 7 -5.08 -6.85 1.91
N LEU A 8 -4.80 -7.71 0.92
CA LEU A 8 -4.03 -7.34 -0.27
C LEU A 8 -4.72 -6.21 -1.04
N ASP A 9 -6.01 -6.37 -1.33
CA ASP A 9 -6.81 -5.36 -2.02
C ASP A 9 -6.93 -4.05 -1.22
N TYR A 10 -6.98 -4.16 0.12
CA TYR A 10 -6.96 -3.00 0.98
C TYR A 10 -5.64 -2.23 0.84
N TYR A 11 -4.50 -2.89 0.98
CA TYR A 11 -3.20 -2.22 0.94
C TYR A 11 -2.89 -1.65 -0.45
N MET A 12 -3.26 -2.34 -1.53
CA MET A 12 -3.11 -1.80 -2.89
C MET A 12 -3.95 -0.55 -3.12
N ARG A 13 -5.22 -0.56 -2.69
CA ARG A 13 -6.08 0.63 -2.82
C ARG A 13 -5.55 1.80 -2.00
N ARG A 14 -5.05 1.54 -0.78
CA ARG A 14 -4.44 2.57 0.05
C ARG A 14 -3.17 3.12 -0.59
N ALA A 15 -2.28 2.27 -1.12
CA ALA A 15 -1.08 2.74 -1.82
C ALA A 15 -1.42 3.68 -2.98
N ALA A 16 -2.40 3.29 -3.83
CA ALA A 16 -2.85 4.12 -4.94
C ALA A 16 -3.46 5.47 -4.48
N GLN A 17 -4.26 5.46 -3.40
CA GLN A 17 -4.84 6.67 -2.82
C GLN A 17 -3.75 7.63 -2.30
N GLU A 18 -2.75 7.10 -1.59
CA GLU A 18 -1.67 7.92 -1.06
C GLU A 18 -0.77 8.47 -2.18
N TRP A 19 -0.53 7.71 -3.26
CA TRP A 19 0.17 8.24 -4.44
C TRP A 19 -0.59 9.39 -5.10
N ALA A 20 -1.90 9.24 -5.32
CA ALA A 20 -2.74 10.31 -5.87
C ALA A 20 -2.78 11.54 -4.95
N ALA A 21 -2.77 11.34 -3.62
CA ALA A 21 -2.67 12.43 -2.65
C ALA A 21 -1.31 13.14 -2.72
N ALA A 22 -0.21 12.40 -2.87
CA ALA A 22 1.13 12.97 -3.05
C ALA A 22 1.23 13.80 -4.34
N GLU A 23 0.60 13.36 -5.43
CA GLU A 23 0.58 14.08 -6.73
C GLU A 23 -0.21 15.39 -6.68
N THR A 24 -1.21 15.48 -5.80
CA THR A 24 -2.12 16.64 -5.71
C THR A 24 -1.82 17.56 -4.53
N ALA A 25 -0.95 17.15 -3.62
CA ALA A 25 -0.57 17.96 -2.46
C ALA A 25 0.26 19.19 -2.87
N ALA A 26 -0.11 20.35 -2.33
CA ALA A 26 0.58 21.62 -2.60
C ALA A 26 1.77 21.87 -1.66
N MET A 27 1.83 21.18 -0.51
CA MET A 27 2.88 21.38 0.49
C MET A 27 3.93 20.26 0.39
N PRO A 28 5.24 20.58 0.28
CA PRO A 28 6.30 19.58 0.18
C PRO A 28 6.27 18.53 1.29
N GLU A 29 5.97 18.93 2.52
CA GLU A 29 5.88 18.03 3.67
C GLU A 29 4.75 17.01 3.49
N ALA A 30 3.59 17.45 2.97
CA ALA A 30 2.47 16.57 2.69
C ALA A 30 2.79 15.59 1.55
N ILE A 31 3.48 16.05 0.50
CA ILE A 31 3.97 15.18 -0.59
C ILE A 31 4.85 14.07 -0.02
N ILE A 32 5.80 14.42 0.85
CA ILE A 32 6.73 13.45 1.47
C ILE A 32 5.96 12.43 2.32
N VAL A 33 5.03 12.88 3.17
CA VAL A 33 4.25 12.00 4.04
C VAL A 33 3.40 11.03 3.22
N HIS A 34 2.66 11.53 2.23
CA HIS A 34 1.83 10.68 1.37
C HIS A 34 2.68 9.67 0.56
N ALA A 35 3.81 10.10 0.01
CA ALA A 35 4.71 9.19 -0.70
C ALA A 35 5.32 8.11 0.23
N GLN A 36 5.63 8.44 1.48
CA GLN A 36 6.10 7.47 2.48
C GLN A 36 5.01 6.45 2.83
N LEU A 37 3.77 6.91 3.06
CA LEU A 37 2.63 6.03 3.33
C LEU A 37 2.34 5.11 2.15
N ALA A 38 2.36 5.64 0.92
CA ALA A 38 2.15 4.86 -0.29
C ALA A 38 3.14 3.70 -0.40
N ARG A 39 4.44 3.99 -0.23
CA ARG A 39 5.52 2.99 -0.22
C ARG A 39 5.35 1.94 0.88
N ALA A 40 4.92 2.35 2.07
CA ALA A 40 4.69 1.43 3.18
C ALA A 40 3.54 0.45 2.89
N TYR A 41 2.46 0.94 2.28
CA TYR A 41 1.35 0.11 1.86
C TYR A 41 1.73 -0.84 0.71
N ASP A 42 2.47 -0.36 -0.29
CA ASP A 42 3.00 -1.20 -1.38
C ASP A 42 3.89 -2.33 -0.85
N ALA A 43 4.80 -2.01 0.07
CA ALA A 43 5.67 -3.01 0.72
C ALA A 43 4.85 -4.07 1.48
N ARG A 44 3.77 -3.65 2.16
CA ARG A 44 2.89 -4.57 2.89
C ARG A 44 2.09 -5.47 1.95
N ALA A 45 1.53 -4.92 0.87
CA ALA A 45 0.86 -5.68 -0.18
C ALA A 45 1.80 -6.72 -0.82
N ARG A 46 3.05 -6.33 -1.09
CA ARG A 46 4.07 -7.23 -1.61
C ARG A 46 4.38 -8.38 -0.65
N ALA A 47 4.61 -8.08 0.63
CA ALA A 47 4.87 -9.10 1.63
C ALA A 47 3.69 -10.11 1.78
N LEU A 48 2.45 -9.63 1.66
CA LEU A 48 1.27 -10.50 1.68
C LEU A 48 1.22 -11.44 0.46
N ARG A 49 1.52 -10.94 -0.74
CA ARG A 49 1.60 -11.78 -1.95
C ARG A 49 2.67 -12.86 -1.81
N GLU A 50 3.86 -12.48 -1.35
CA GLU A 50 4.96 -13.42 -1.15
C GLU A 50 4.61 -14.47 -0.09
N HIS A 51 3.95 -14.07 1.00
CA HIS A 51 3.47 -15.01 2.02
C HIS A 51 2.41 -15.97 1.47
N ALA A 52 1.41 -15.45 0.76
CA ALA A 52 0.35 -16.28 0.14
C ALA A 52 0.93 -17.29 -0.86
N ALA A 53 1.92 -16.87 -1.68
CA ALA A 53 2.61 -17.75 -2.61
C ALA A 53 3.48 -18.80 -1.90
N GLY A 54 4.13 -18.45 -0.79
CA GLY A 54 4.95 -19.36 0.00
C GLY A 54 4.14 -20.37 0.84
N VAL A 55 2.92 -20.01 1.26
CA VAL A 55 1.98 -20.92 1.93
C VAL A 55 1.35 -21.91 0.93
N ALA A 56 1.29 -21.56 -0.35
CA ALA A 56 0.81 -22.43 -1.42
C ALA A 56 1.86 -23.45 -1.93
N SER A 57 3.07 -23.48 -1.34
CA SER A 57 4.18 -24.37 -1.72
C SER A 57 4.28 -25.64 -0.88
#